data_AF-A0A2E6J769-F1
#
_entry.id   AF-A0A2E6J769-F1
#
_cell.length_a   1.000
_cell.length_b   1.000
_cell.length_c   1.000
_cell.angle_alpha   90.00
_cell.angle_beta   90.00
_cell.angle_gamma   90.00
#
_symmetry.space_group_name_H-M   'P 1'
#
loop_
_entity.id
_entity.type
_entity.pdbx_description
1 polymer ?
#
loop_
_entity_poly.entity_id
_entity_poly.type
_entity_poly.pdbx_seq_one_letter_code
_entity_poly.pdbx_strand_id
1 'polypeptide(L)'
;MTIGTYSLFAIFVLLFGYGVYLIFSSEINAAHSIRLINTRVKPTQTFSPTPNNFALENTIDSISQSDSKTESIQHVEDEPTEPLPDLEIKTNQHDTASLLADIDKKWDTRSSNINPPKSLDEATGNLVTNSDFSDFHDRLSREGAQTGQVQISLIWDNTNDLDLIVICPSGERISFDHSLSKCGGHLDVDMNESPTSDKPVENVFWPKDKAPKGDYKVLVEHFEQHAEEDLTIYRVLVNDGFEQREYSGEISNDEPPRVVCIFTVE
;
A
#
# COMPACT_ATOMS: atom_id res chain seq x y z
N MET A 1 -39.03 3.60 40.10
CA MET A 1 -38.76 2.45 39.21
C MET A 1 -37.91 2.97 38.06
N THR A 2 -36.60 3.10 38.28
CA THR A 2 -35.74 4.04 37.52
C THR A 2 -34.29 3.56 37.35
N ILE A 3 -33.97 2.33 37.77
CA ILE A 3 -32.59 1.80 37.74
C ILE A 3 -32.23 1.30 36.33
N GLY A 4 -33.15 0.63 35.63
CA GLY A 4 -32.89 0.01 34.33
C GLY A 4 -32.56 0.99 33.19
N THR A 5 -33.07 2.23 33.24
CA THR A 5 -32.83 3.24 32.18
C THR A 5 -31.38 3.70 32.13
N TYR A 6 -30.74 3.89 33.29
CA TYR A 6 -29.32 4.29 33.35
C TYR A 6 -28.38 3.17 32.92
N SER A 7 -28.71 1.91 33.26
CA SER A 7 -27.95 0.75 32.76
C SER A 7 -27.99 0.64 31.24
N LEU A 8 -29.17 0.85 30.63
CA LEU A 8 -29.34 0.78 29.18
C LEU A 8 -28.66 1.95 28.45
N PHE A 9 -28.67 3.15 29.05
CA PHE A 9 -27.92 4.31 28.54
C PHE A 9 -26.40 4.11 28.66
N ALA A 10 -25.90 3.54 29.77
CA ALA A 10 -24.48 3.22 29.93
C ALA A 10 -23.99 2.19 28.90
N ILE A 11 -24.79 1.16 28.60
CA ILE A 11 -24.49 0.20 27.51
C ILE A 11 -24.44 0.92 26.16
N PHE A 12 -25.37 1.83 25.86
CA PHE A 12 -25.34 2.62 24.63
C PHE A 12 -24.11 3.54 24.53
N VAL A 13 -23.72 4.20 25.61
CA VAL A 13 -22.51 5.04 25.63
C VAL A 13 -21.24 4.21 25.46
N LEU A 14 -21.16 3.00 26.03
CA LEU A 14 -20.04 2.09 25.83
C LEU A 14 -19.97 1.56 24.40
N LEU A 15 -21.09 1.11 23.82
CA LEU A 15 -21.13 0.60 22.44
C LEU A 15 -20.88 1.70 21.40
N PHE A 16 -21.47 2.89 21.57
CA PHE A 16 -21.26 4.02 20.68
C PHE A 16 -19.85 4.60 20.84
N GLY A 17 -19.36 4.71 22.09
CA GLY A 17 -17.99 5.13 22.38
C GLY A 17 -16.94 4.17 21.81
N TYR A 18 -17.18 2.87 21.88
CA TYR A 18 -16.32 1.85 21.26
C TYR A 18 -16.38 1.91 19.72
N GLY A 19 -17.57 2.12 19.14
CA GLY A 19 -17.71 2.35 17.69
C GLY A 19 -16.98 3.60 17.19
N VAL A 20 -17.07 4.71 17.92
CA VAL A 20 -16.34 5.95 17.61
C VAL A 20 -14.83 5.77 17.83
N TYR A 21 -14.42 5.04 18.87
CA TYR A 21 -13.02 4.69 19.12
C TYR A 21 -12.44 3.84 17.99
N LEU A 22 -13.18 2.85 17.47
CA LEU A 22 -12.77 2.08 16.29
C LEU A 22 -12.66 2.95 15.04
N ILE A 23 -13.55 3.92 14.84
CA ILE A 23 -13.47 4.86 13.70
C ILE A 23 -12.20 5.73 13.81
N PHE A 24 -11.92 6.34 14.97
CA PHE A 24 -10.68 7.10 15.16
C PHE A 24 -9.41 6.23 15.14
N SER A 25 -9.52 4.95 15.52
CA SER A 25 -8.41 3.98 15.38
C SER A 25 -8.24 3.45 13.95
N SER A 26 -9.18 3.75 13.05
CA SER A 26 -9.12 3.39 11.62
C SER A 26 -8.53 4.48 10.72
N GLU A 27 -8.02 5.58 11.30
CA GLU A 27 -7.26 6.61 10.57
C GLU A 27 -5.78 6.20 10.32
N ILE A 28 -5.48 4.90 10.35
CA ILE A 28 -4.28 4.33 9.73
C ILE A 28 -4.65 3.97 8.27
N ASN A 29 -4.04 4.68 7.33
CA ASN A 29 -3.97 4.35 5.90
C ASN A 29 -5.30 4.23 5.13
N ALA A 30 -6.19 5.21 5.30
CA ALA A 30 -7.44 5.37 4.52
C ALA A 30 -7.24 5.33 2.97
N ALA A 31 -6.04 5.60 2.47
CA ALA A 31 -5.68 5.52 1.05
C ALA A 31 -5.67 4.09 0.46
N HIS A 32 -5.48 3.04 1.27
CA HIS A 32 -5.25 1.67 0.76
C HIS A 32 -6.55 0.91 0.46
N SER A 33 -7.67 1.31 1.09
CA SER A 33 -8.99 0.67 0.96
C SER A 33 -9.56 0.58 -0.47
N ILE A 34 -8.99 1.29 -1.43
CA ILE A 34 -9.49 1.42 -2.81
C ILE A 34 -8.89 0.37 -3.76
N ARG A 35 -7.68 -0.15 -3.50
CA ARG A 35 -6.92 -0.98 -4.48
C ARG A 35 -7.52 -2.37 -4.77
N LEU A 36 -8.39 -2.91 -3.91
CA LEU A 36 -8.94 -4.28 -4.04
C LEU A 36 -10.45 -4.36 -4.38
N ILE A 37 -11.21 -3.26 -4.42
CA ILE A 37 -12.67 -3.28 -4.61
C ILE A 37 -13.08 -3.02 -6.07
N ASN A 38 -12.74 -3.95 -6.97
CA ASN A 38 -13.13 -3.86 -8.38
C ASN A 38 -14.50 -4.52 -8.66
N THR A 39 -15.53 -4.12 -7.89
CA THR A 39 -16.90 -4.65 -8.04
C THR A 39 -17.55 -4.14 -9.33
N ARG A 40 -17.56 -5.00 -10.36
CA ARG A 40 -18.15 -4.80 -11.70
C ARG A 40 -19.48 -4.00 -11.69
N VAL A 41 -19.41 -2.72 -12.02
CA VAL A 41 -20.55 -1.91 -12.49
C VAL A 41 -20.48 -1.81 -14.02
N LYS A 42 -21.61 -1.93 -14.72
CA LYS A 42 -21.65 -1.75 -16.19
C LYS A 42 -21.52 -0.26 -16.53
N PRO A 43 -20.64 0.15 -17.48
CA PRO A 43 -20.59 1.53 -17.94
C PRO A 43 -21.87 1.95 -18.66
N THR A 44 -22.65 2.83 -18.05
CA THR A 44 -23.70 3.59 -18.75
C THR A 44 -23.04 4.74 -19.50
N GLN A 45 -23.17 4.78 -20.82
CA GLN A 45 -22.58 5.84 -21.64
C GLN A 45 -23.36 7.14 -21.51
N THR A 46 -22.68 8.23 -21.13
CA THR A 46 -23.13 9.61 -21.38
C THR A 46 -21.98 10.40 -21.99
N PHE A 47 -22.20 10.95 -23.17
CA PHE A 47 -21.18 11.55 -24.03
C PHE A 47 -21.13 13.10 -23.92
N SER A 48 -19.93 13.66 -24.13
CA SER A 48 -19.70 15.03 -24.63
C SER A 48 -19.79 16.20 -23.58
N PRO A 49 -19.24 17.41 -23.86
CA PRO A 49 -17.84 17.69 -23.46
C PRO A 49 -17.47 19.14 -23.04
N THR A 50 -16.48 19.29 -22.13
CA THR A 50 -15.57 20.47 -22.00
C THR A 50 -16.20 21.88 -21.72
N PRO A 51 -15.42 22.96 -21.51
CA PRO A 51 -14.04 23.09 -21.02
C PRO A 51 -13.93 23.92 -19.70
N ASN A 52 -12.71 24.04 -19.14
CA ASN A 52 -12.39 25.07 -18.15
C ASN A 52 -12.22 26.45 -18.81
N ASN A 53 -12.67 27.55 -18.18
CA ASN A 53 -12.05 28.88 -18.35
C ASN A 53 -12.52 29.92 -17.30
N PHE A 54 -11.57 30.78 -16.90
CA PHE A 54 -11.70 32.15 -16.37
C PHE A 54 -12.83 32.53 -15.38
N ALA A 55 -12.41 32.91 -14.17
CA ALA A 55 -13.12 33.85 -13.30
C ALA A 55 -12.17 34.65 -12.37
N LEU A 56 -11.15 35.31 -12.95
CA LEU A 56 -10.47 36.44 -12.28
C LEU A 56 -11.20 37.73 -12.68
N GLU A 57 -12.21 38.12 -11.91
CA GLU A 57 -12.71 39.49 -11.81
C GLU A 57 -13.79 39.55 -10.71
N ASN A 58 -13.70 40.53 -9.80
CA ASN A 58 -14.82 41.27 -9.19
C ASN A 58 -14.35 42.11 -7.99
N THR A 59 -14.92 43.30 -7.83
CA THR A 59 -14.70 44.23 -6.69
C THR A 59 -13.36 44.99 -6.68
N ILE A 60 -12.88 45.41 -7.86
CA ILE A 60 -12.37 46.79 -7.95
C ILE A 60 -13.61 47.70 -8.02
N ASP A 61 -14.16 48.09 -6.88
CA ASP A 61 -15.12 49.21 -6.75
C ASP A 61 -15.48 49.53 -5.28
N SER A 62 -14.55 50.18 -4.55
CA SER A 62 -14.84 50.76 -3.22
C SER A 62 -13.79 51.80 -2.75
N ILE A 63 -13.41 52.75 -3.63
CA ILE A 63 -12.52 53.86 -3.25
C ILE A 63 -13.27 55.20 -3.28
N SER A 64 -13.47 55.82 -2.11
CA SER A 64 -13.53 57.29 -1.93
C SER A 64 -13.51 57.72 -0.46
N GLN A 65 -12.41 58.40 -0.06
CA GLN A 65 -12.37 59.71 0.65
C GLN A 65 -12.99 59.85 2.08
N SER A 66 -12.40 60.60 3.04
CA SER A 66 -11.11 61.33 3.09
C SER A 66 -10.73 61.82 4.53
N ASP A 67 -9.53 62.44 4.64
CA ASP A 67 -9.12 63.53 5.56
C ASP A 67 -8.69 63.35 7.05
N SER A 68 -7.35 63.32 7.24
CA SER A 68 -6.57 64.18 8.21
C SER A 68 -6.65 63.88 9.74
N LYS A 69 -5.70 64.26 10.63
CA LYS A 69 -4.43 65.06 10.56
C LYS A 69 -3.52 64.83 11.81
N THR A 70 -2.24 65.29 11.74
CA THR A 70 -1.39 65.81 12.86
C THR A 70 -0.52 64.86 13.73
N GLU A 71 0.81 64.87 13.48
CA GLU A 71 2.00 65.10 14.38
C GLU A 71 2.09 64.47 15.80
N SER A 72 3.26 64.13 16.41
CA SER A 72 4.73 64.18 16.09
C SER A 72 5.47 63.20 17.08
N ILE A 73 6.79 63.09 17.40
CA ILE A 73 8.05 63.90 17.37
C ILE A 73 9.25 62.95 17.01
N GLN A 74 10.52 63.37 17.12
CA GLN A 74 11.77 62.75 16.60
C GLN A 74 12.76 62.22 17.68
N HIS A 75 13.72 61.37 17.27
CA HIS A 75 15.20 61.60 17.36
C HIS A 75 15.93 60.51 16.52
N VAL A 76 16.73 60.86 15.49
CA VAL A 76 18.20 61.15 15.52
C VAL A 76 19.01 59.93 15.97
N GLU A 77 20.05 59.42 15.31
CA GLU A 77 20.75 59.58 14.00
C GLU A 77 22.02 58.72 14.20
N ASP A 78 22.38 57.86 13.25
CA ASP A 78 23.76 57.69 12.74
C ASP A 78 23.77 56.60 11.66
N GLU A 79 24.53 56.84 10.58
CA GLU A 79 24.74 55.90 9.48
C GLU A 79 26.17 55.34 9.54
N PRO A 80 26.40 54.11 9.05
CA PRO A 80 27.22 54.06 7.85
C PRO A 80 26.67 53.11 6.77
N THR A 81 26.85 53.53 5.51
CA THR A 81 26.34 52.85 4.32
C THR A 81 27.13 51.59 4.00
N GLU A 82 26.49 50.42 4.06
CA GLU A 82 26.84 49.27 3.21
C GLU A 82 25.57 48.77 2.50
N PRO A 83 25.56 48.67 1.16
CA PRO A 83 24.42 48.09 0.45
C PRO A 83 24.36 46.58 0.72
N LEU A 84 23.21 46.10 1.16
CA LEU A 84 22.90 44.67 1.12
C LEU A 84 23.14 44.14 -0.30
N PRO A 85 23.81 42.99 -0.48
CA PRO A 85 23.99 42.43 -1.80
C PRO A 85 22.62 42.08 -2.38
N ASP A 86 22.30 42.62 -3.56
CA ASP A 86 21.12 42.21 -4.31
C ASP A 86 21.19 40.70 -4.54
N LEU A 87 20.32 39.97 -3.85
CA LEU A 87 19.97 38.62 -4.24
C LEU A 87 19.16 38.74 -5.53
N GLU A 88 19.88 38.85 -6.66
CA GLU A 88 19.35 38.53 -7.97
C GLU A 88 18.72 37.14 -7.88
N ILE A 89 17.41 37.09 -7.69
CA ILE A 89 16.62 35.89 -7.98
C ILE A 89 16.69 35.75 -9.49
N LYS A 90 17.77 35.12 -9.95
CA LYS A 90 17.88 34.58 -11.30
C LYS A 90 16.81 33.52 -11.39
N THR A 91 15.66 33.96 -11.89
CA THR A 91 14.59 33.13 -12.40
C THR A 91 15.15 32.37 -13.59
N ASN A 92 15.93 31.33 -13.28
CA ASN A 92 16.22 30.25 -14.20
C ASN A 92 14.85 29.65 -14.55
N GLN A 93 14.26 30.16 -15.62
CA GLN A 93 13.17 29.53 -16.34
C GLN A 93 13.71 28.28 -17.02
N HIS A 94 14.17 27.32 -16.20
CA HIS A 94 14.08 25.92 -16.57
C HIS A 94 12.61 25.66 -16.79
N ASP A 95 12.26 25.58 -18.07
CA ASP A 95 10.90 25.41 -18.53
C ASP A 95 10.27 24.22 -17.80
N THR A 96 9.31 24.51 -16.91
CA THR A 96 8.66 23.50 -16.11
C THR A 96 7.82 22.58 -16.98
N ALA A 97 7.38 23.02 -18.16
CA ALA A 97 6.73 22.16 -19.14
C ALA A 97 7.72 21.14 -19.76
N SER A 98 8.97 21.53 -20.02
CA SER A 98 10.03 20.59 -20.44
C SER A 98 10.40 19.60 -19.34
N LEU A 99 10.53 20.04 -18.08
CA LEU A 99 10.80 19.14 -16.95
C LEU A 99 9.63 18.15 -16.71
N LEU A 100 8.38 18.62 -16.79
CA LEU A 100 7.20 17.75 -16.74
C LEU A 100 7.19 16.78 -17.93
N ALA A 101 7.41 17.26 -19.16
CA ALA A 101 7.43 16.39 -20.34
C ALA A 101 8.56 15.36 -20.34
N ASP A 102 9.69 15.61 -19.67
CA ASP A 102 10.77 14.62 -19.50
C ASP A 102 10.49 13.65 -18.34
N ILE A 103 9.74 14.06 -17.31
CA ILE A 103 9.17 13.17 -16.30
C ILE A 103 8.10 12.25 -16.94
N ASP A 104 7.18 12.80 -17.73
CA ASP A 104 6.14 12.07 -18.45
C ASP A 104 6.76 11.04 -19.40
N LYS A 105 7.76 11.43 -20.22
CA LYS A 105 8.51 10.49 -21.08
C LYS A 105 9.22 9.40 -20.26
N LYS A 106 9.81 9.73 -19.11
CA LYS A 106 10.47 8.75 -18.23
C LYS A 106 9.43 7.77 -17.65
N TRP A 107 8.26 8.26 -17.29
CA TRP A 107 7.14 7.46 -16.81
C TRP A 107 6.61 6.53 -17.91
N ASP A 108 6.27 7.06 -19.09
CA ASP A 108 5.86 6.28 -20.26
C ASP A 108 6.91 5.22 -20.65
N THR A 109 8.21 5.54 -20.54
CA THR A 109 9.30 4.60 -20.86
C THR A 109 9.43 3.50 -19.80
N ARG A 110 9.11 3.75 -18.51
CA ARG A 110 9.02 2.70 -17.48
C ARG A 110 7.76 1.85 -17.67
N SER A 111 6.60 2.49 -17.83
CA SER A 111 5.29 1.86 -17.99
C SER A 111 5.08 1.14 -19.33
N SER A 112 5.99 1.25 -20.30
CA SER A 112 5.96 0.50 -21.57
C SER A 112 6.92 -0.71 -21.61
N ASN A 113 7.87 -0.79 -20.67
CA ASN A 113 8.74 -1.97 -20.52
C ASN A 113 8.20 -2.97 -19.49
N ILE A 114 7.41 -2.50 -18.51
CA ILE A 114 6.62 -3.34 -17.62
C ILE A 114 5.22 -3.47 -18.23
N ASN A 115 4.78 -4.68 -18.59
CA ASN A 115 3.35 -4.94 -18.79
C ASN A 115 2.74 -5.16 -17.40
N PRO A 116 1.93 -4.22 -16.85
CA PRO A 116 1.25 -4.49 -15.59
C PRO A 116 0.29 -5.68 -15.78
N PRO A 117 0.21 -6.62 -14.81
CA PRO A 117 -0.61 -7.83 -14.94
C PRO A 117 -2.05 -7.46 -15.26
N LYS A 118 -2.58 -7.99 -16.37
CA LYS A 118 -3.75 -7.40 -17.02
C LYS A 118 -5.07 -7.68 -16.31
N SER A 119 -5.05 -8.67 -15.41
CA SER A 119 -6.05 -8.93 -14.39
C SER A 119 -5.41 -9.72 -13.24
N LEU A 120 -6.12 -9.83 -12.11
CA LEU A 120 -5.75 -10.66 -10.96
C LEU A 120 -5.84 -12.18 -11.24
N ASP A 121 -5.79 -12.59 -12.51
CA ASP A 121 -5.98 -13.97 -13.00
C ASP A 121 -4.78 -14.47 -13.84
N GLU A 122 -3.80 -13.60 -14.11
CA GLU A 122 -2.60 -13.91 -14.88
C GLU A 122 -1.41 -14.11 -13.92
N ALA A 123 -0.90 -15.34 -13.83
CA ALA A 123 0.24 -15.66 -12.97
C ALA A 123 1.56 -15.17 -13.59
N THR A 124 2.37 -14.51 -12.77
CA THR A 124 3.61 -13.80 -13.18
C THR A 124 4.89 -14.38 -12.57
N GLY A 125 4.78 -15.30 -11.60
CA GLY A 125 5.93 -15.96 -10.97
C GLY A 125 6.60 -16.97 -11.90
N ASN A 126 7.93 -16.91 -11.97
CA ASN A 126 8.73 -17.82 -12.80
C ASN A 126 8.91 -19.14 -12.06
N LEU A 127 8.39 -20.25 -12.59
CA LEU A 127 8.60 -21.58 -12.01
C LEU A 127 10.09 -21.96 -12.04
N VAL A 128 10.67 -22.21 -10.87
CA VAL A 128 12.07 -22.55 -10.69
C VAL A 128 12.22 -24.08 -10.64
N THR A 129 13.08 -24.64 -11.48
CA THR A 129 13.46 -26.06 -11.41
C THR A 129 14.55 -26.27 -10.35
N ASN A 130 14.16 -26.13 -9.08
CA ASN A 130 15.01 -26.42 -7.93
C ASN A 130 14.54 -27.71 -7.23
N SER A 131 15.45 -28.37 -6.50
CA SER A 131 15.18 -29.53 -5.64
C SER A 131 15.78 -29.39 -4.24
N ASP A 132 16.48 -28.29 -3.95
CA ASP A 132 17.05 -27.97 -2.65
C ASP A 132 16.29 -26.79 -2.02
N PHE A 133 15.32 -27.11 -1.18
CA PHE A 133 14.51 -26.14 -0.46
C PHE A 133 15.07 -25.85 0.95
N SER A 134 16.35 -26.13 1.22
CA SER A 134 16.97 -25.97 2.55
C SER A 134 16.78 -24.56 3.13
N ASP A 135 17.01 -23.51 2.34
CA ASP A 135 16.85 -22.11 2.78
C ASP A 135 15.40 -21.78 3.24
N PHE A 136 14.37 -22.39 2.63
CA PHE A 136 13.00 -22.29 3.15
C PHE A 136 12.87 -23.02 4.49
N HIS A 137 13.34 -24.26 4.58
CA HIS A 137 13.20 -25.08 5.78
C HIS A 137 13.96 -24.51 6.99
N ASP A 138 15.16 -23.96 6.76
CA ASP A 138 15.99 -23.32 7.78
C ASP A 138 15.32 -22.04 8.32
N ARG A 139 14.74 -21.20 7.45
CA ARG A 139 14.00 -20.00 7.87
C ARG A 139 12.71 -20.35 8.61
N LEU A 140 11.89 -21.24 8.04
CA LEU A 140 10.65 -21.72 8.67
C LEU A 140 10.91 -22.34 10.05
N SER A 141 11.96 -23.16 10.18
CA SER A 141 12.35 -23.77 11.46
C SER A 141 13.01 -22.78 12.43
N ARG A 142 13.52 -21.63 11.97
CA ARG A 142 14.09 -20.57 12.82
C ARG A 142 13.00 -19.76 13.50
N GLU A 143 11.95 -19.39 12.76
CA GLU A 143 10.81 -18.65 13.33
C GLU A 143 9.76 -19.56 13.98
N GLY A 144 9.85 -20.88 13.78
CA GLY A 144 8.95 -21.85 14.39
C GLY A 144 7.63 -22.06 13.63
N ALA A 145 7.62 -21.77 12.33
CA ALA A 145 6.46 -21.90 11.46
C ALA A 145 5.85 -23.32 11.47
N GLN A 146 4.53 -23.40 11.49
CA GLN A 146 3.81 -24.67 11.42
C GLN A 146 3.76 -25.19 9.98
N THR A 147 3.49 -26.49 9.86
CA THR A 147 3.38 -27.20 8.58
C THR A 147 2.02 -27.87 8.43
N GLY A 148 1.58 -28.02 7.18
CA GLY A 148 0.22 -28.38 6.80
C GLY A 148 0.12 -29.47 5.74
N GLN A 149 -1.12 -29.77 5.33
CA GLN A 149 -1.38 -30.47 4.08
C GLN A 149 -1.07 -29.56 2.89
N VAL A 150 -1.59 -28.33 2.94
CA VAL A 150 -1.25 -27.25 2.00
C VAL A 150 -0.42 -26.23 2.77
N GLN A 151 0.64 -25.73 2.18
CA GLN A 151 1.53 -24.74 2.77
C GLN A 151 2.14 -23.86 1.69
N ILE A 152 2.15 -22.55 1.91
CA ILE A 152 2.78 -21.56 1.05
C ILE A 152 3.73 -20.75 1.93
N SER A 153 4.97 -20.60 1.50
CA SER A 153 5.98 -19.84 2.23
C SER A 153 6.69 -18.86 1.29
N LEU A 154 6.85 -17.62 1.72
CA LEU A 154 7.50 -16.53 1.00
C LEU A 154 8.86 -16.23 1.66
N ILE A 155 9.94 -16.05 0.90
CA ILE A 155 11.25 -15.63 1.40
C ILE A 155 11.90 -14.60 0.48
N TRP A 156 12.62 -13.65 1.07
CA TRP A 156 13.40 -12.63 0.38
C TRP A 156 14.68 -12.31 1.17
N ASP A 157 15.57 -11.51 0.58
CA ASP A 157 16.95 -11.33 1.07
C ASP A 157 17.30 -9.84 1.31
N ASN A 158 16.34 -9.07 1.82
CA ASN A 158 16.52 -7.70 2.34
C ASN A 158 15.53 -7.40 3.49
N THR A 159 15.52 -6.17 4.00
CA THR A 159 14.67 -5.74 5.14
C THR A 159 13.33 -5.12 4.76
N ASN A 160 12.94 -5.06 3.48
CA ASN A 160 11.63 -4.54 3.06
C ASN A 160 10.50 -5.42 3.60
N ASP A 161 9.30 -4.86 3.64
CA ASP A 161 8.08 -5.53 4.12
C ASP A 161 7.29 -6.10 2.93
N LEU A 162 7.14 -7.44 2.87
CA LEU A 162 6.46 -8.14 1.78
C LEU A 162 5.33 -9.05 2.30
N ASP A 163 4.09 -8.62 2.04
CA ASP A 163 2.84 -9.32 2.39
C ASP A 163 2.65 -10.61 1.57
N LEU A 164 2.57 -11.78 2.22
CA LEU A 164 2.10 -13.04 1.61
C LEU A 164 0.57 -13.13 1.63
N ILE A 165 -0.05 -12.88 0.48
CA ILE A 165 -1.51 -12.88 0.34
C ILE A 165 -1.97 -14.16 -0.36
N VAL A 166 -2.87 -14.92 0.27
CA VAL A 166 -3.44 -16.15 -0.32
C VAL A 166 -4.97 -16.08 -0.38
N ILE A 167 -5.54 -16.26 -1.58
CA ILE A 167 -6.99 -16.31 -1.79
C ILE A 167 -7.44 -17.76 -1.91
N CYS A 168 -8.33 -18.17 -1.00
CA CYS A 168 -8.95 -19.49 -0.96
C CYS A 168 -9.95 -19.74 -2.12
N PRO A 169 -10.33 -21.00 -2.40
CA PRO A 169 -11.41 -21.35 -3.34
C PRO A 169 -12.79 -20.75 -2.99
N SER A 170 -12.96 -20.29 -1.74
CA SER A 170 -14.14 -19.55 -1.27
C SER A 170 -14.18 -18.07 -1.67
N GLY A 171 -13.07 -17.53 -2.19
CA GLY A 171 -12.84 -16.08 -2.34
C GLY A 171 -12.46 -15.36 -1.05
N GLU A 172 -12.24 -16.08 0.06
CA GLU A 172 -11.69 -15.51 1.29
C GLU A 172 -10.17 -15.28 1.14
N ARG A 173 -9.69 -14.10 1.55
CA ARG A 173 -8.27 -13.72 1.54
C ARG A 173 -7.64 -14.02 2.91
N ILE A 174 -6.44 -14.55 2.93
CA ILE A 174 -5.50 -14.58 4.07
C ILE A 174 -4.40 -13.56 3.77
N SER A 175 -4.03 -12.78 4.78
CA SER A 175 -3.06 -11.67 4.79
C SER A 175 -2.84 -11.24 6.25
N PHE A 176 -1.88 -10.35 6.53
CA PHE A 176 -1.62 -9.80 7.88
C PHE A 176 -2.91 -9.42 8.64
N ASP A 177 -3.79 -8.63 8.01
CA ASP A 177 -5.06 -8.14 8.59
C ASP A 177 -6.16 -9.21 8.78
N HIS A 178 -6.01 -10.41 8.20
CA HIS A 178 -6.95 -11.54 8.30
C HIS A 178 -6.19 -12.88 8.35
N SER A 179 -5.29 -12.98 9.32
CA SER A 179 -4.34 -14.11 9.44
C SER A 179 -4.97 -15.46 9.77
N LEU A 180 -6.26 -15.55 10.10
CA LEU A 180 -6.99 -16.81 10.32
C LEU A 180 -8.32 -16.86 9.56
N SER A 181 -8.40 -17.71 8.56
CA SER A 181 -9.55 -17.83 7.64
C SER A 181 -10.61 -18.85 8.06
N LYS A 182 -11.84 -18.67 7.57
CA LYS A 182 -12.93 -19.67 7.67
C LYS A 182 -12.70 -20.85 6.72
N CYS A 183 -11.92 -20.66 5.64
CA CYS A 183 -11.33 -21.77 4.88
C CYS A 183 -10.22 -22.53 5.62
N GLY A 184 -9.94 -22.23 6.89
CA GLY A 184 -9.12 -23.07 7.78
C GLY A 184 -7.60 -22.99 7.55
N GLY A 185 -7.16 -22.02 6.75
CA GLY A 185 -5.75 -21.65 6.59
C GLY A 185 -5.37 -20.52 7.53
N HIS A 186 -4.11 -20.52 7.95
CA HIS A 186 -3.55 -19.59 8.93
C HIS A 186 -2.20 -19.06 8.44
N LEU A 187 -2.05 -17.73 8.37
CA LEU A 187 -0.76 -17.03 8.33
C LEU A 187 -0.21 -17.04 9.76
N ASP A 188 0.89 -17.77 9.99
CA ASP A 188 1.42 -18.01 11.34
C ASP A 188 2.86 -17.55 11.56
N VAL A 189 3.57 -17.24 10.48
CA VAL A 189 4.79 -16.43 10.49
C VAL A 189 4.65 -15.35 9.44
N ASP A 190 5.05 -14.14 9.83
CA ASP A 190 4.80 -12.84 9.23
C ASP A 190 6.01 -11.98 9.63
N MET A 191 6.67 -11.30 8.68
CA MET A 191 8.01 -10.72 8.93
C MET A 191 8.30 -9.44 8.17
N ASN A 192 8.89 -8.49 8.91
CA ASN A 192 9.31 -7.13 8.52
C ASN A 192 8.25 -6.00 8.58
N GLU A 193 7.07 -6.23 9.19
CA GLU A 193 6.19 -5.18 9.78
C GLU A 193 7.00 -4.17 10.64
N SER A 194 8.12 -4.64 11.21
CA SER A 194 9.25 -3.79 11.54
C SER A 194 10.55 -4.44 11.03
N PRO A 195 11.45 -3.67 10.39
CA PRO A 195 12.62 -4.21 9.69
C PRO A 195 13.62 -4.83 10.67
N THR A 196 13.54 -6.14 10.82
CA THR A 196 14.19 -6.90 11.89
C THR A 196 15.04 -8.06 11.38
N SER A 197 14.84 -8.48 10.13
CA SER A 197 15.58 -9.57 9.49
C SER A 197 16.05 -9.20 8.09
N ASP A 198 17.29 -9.56 7.76
CA ASP A 198 17.85 -9.56 6.41
C ASP A 198 17.51 -10.87 5.65
N LYS A 199 16.96 -11.86 6.36
CA LYS A 199 16.50 -13.15 5.82
C LYS A 199 15.08 -13.50 6.29
N PRO A 200 14.09 -12.64 6.04
CA PRO A 200 12.69 -12.86 6.43
C PRO A 200 12.09 -14.11 5.77
N VAL A 201 10.95 -14.52 6.32
CA VAL A 201 10.07 -15.58 5.81
C VAL A 201 8.64 -15.31 6.25
N GLU A 202 7.67 -15.57 5.38
CA GLU A 202 6.25 -15.65 5.76
C GLU A 202 5.70 -17.06 5.49
N ASN A 203 4.64 -17.45 6.18
CA ASN A 203 4.08 -18.80 6.08
C ASN A 203 2.56 -18.84 6.27
N VAL A 204 1.84 -19.31 5.24
CA VAL A 204 0.42 -19.67 5.31
C VAL A 204 0.25 -21.18 5.18
N PHE A 205 -0.38 -21.82 6.16
CA PHE A 205 -0.59 -23.28 6.16
C PHE A 205 -2.04 -23.68 6.48
N TRP A 206 -2.44 -24.86 5.97
CA TRP A 206 -3.68 -25.54 6.34
C TRP A 206 -3.34 -26.84 7.08
N PRO A 207 -3.80 -27.03 8.33
CA PRO A 207 -3.66 -28.30 9.02
C PRO A 207 -4.26 -29.46 8.20
N LYS A 208 -3.83 -30.70 8.51
CA LYS A 208 -4.26 -31.89 7.76
C LYS A 208 -5.79 -32.00 7.71
N ASP A 209 -6.31 -32.31 6.52
CA ASP A 209 -7.73 -32.46 6.23
C ASP A 209 -8.54 -31.16 6.48
N LYS A 210 -7.89 -29.97 6.42
CA LYS A 210 -8.54 -28.64 6.53
C LYS A 210 -8.58 -27.84 5.23
N ALA A 211 -7.69 -28.05 4.29
CA ALA A 211 -7.69 -27.34 3.01
C ALA A 211 -8.96 -27.65 2.18
N PRO A 212 -9.79 -26.65 1.82
CA PRO A 212 -10.83 -26.84 0.82
C PRO A 212 -10.25 -27.25 -0.54
N LYS A 213 -11.01 -28.04 -1.30
CA LYS A 213 -10.68 -28.40 -2.68
C LYS A 213 -11.03 -27.24 -3.63
N GLY A 214 -10.30 -27.12 -4.74
CA GLY A 214 -10.44 -26.06 -5.74
C GLY A 214 -9.22 -25.14 -5.83
N ASP A 215 -9.39 -24.00 -6.49
CA ASP A 215 -8.29 -23.13 -6.90
C ASP A 215 -7.89 -22.10 -5.83
N TYR A 216 -6.60 -22.00 -5.57
CA TYR A 216 -5.95 -21.02 -4.70
C TYR A 216 -5.13 -20.05 -5.55
N LYS A 217 -5.17 -18.76 -5.20
CA LYS A 217 -4.27 -17.75 -5.77
C LYS A 217 -3.26 -17.31 -4.73
N VAL A 218 -1.98 -17.31 -5.08
CA VAL A 218 -0.91 -16.75 -4.26
C VAL A 218 -0.46 -15.43 -4.87
N LEU A 219 -0.37 -14.39 -4.04
CA LEU A 219 0.08 -13.06 -4.41
C LEU A 219 1.15 -12.59 -3.42
N VAL A 220 2.01 -11.68 -3.89
CA VAL A 220 2.95 -10.93 -3.06
C VAL A 220 2.67 -9.45 -3.27
N GLU A 221 2.50 -8.71 -2.19
CA GLU A 221 2.45 -7.24 -2.15
C GLU A 221 3.74 -6.72 -1.52
N HIS A 222 4.23 -5.55 -1.96
CA HIS A 222 5.36 -4.86 -1.34
C HIS A 222 4.76 -3.72 -0.52
N PHE A 223 4.69 -3.90 0.80
CA PHE A 223 3.87 -3.07 1.67
C PHE A 223 4.59 -1.77 2.03
N GLU A 224 5.77 -1.87 2.64
CA GLU A 224 6.60 -0.72 3.02
C GLU A 224 8.09 -0.92 2.65
N GLN A 225 8.70 0.14 2.09
CA GLN A 225 10.12 0.18 1.80
C GLN A 225 10.92 0.58 3.05
N HIS A 226 11.60 -0.41 3.64
CA HIS A 226 12.51 -0.22 4.78
C HIS A 226 14.00 -0.23 4.40
N ALA A 227 14.36 -0.82 3.25
CA ALA A 227 15.73 -0.91 2.74
C ALA A 227 16.07 0.25 1.80
N GLU A 228 17.37 0.52 1.59
CA GLU A 228 17.84 1.52 0.61
C GLU A 228 17.49 1.14 -0.83
N GLU A 229 17.42 -0.18 -1.12
CA GLU A 229 16.96 -0.73 -2.39
C GLU A 229 15.47 -1.10 -2.31
N ASP A 230 14.66 -0.51 -3.19
CA ASP A 230 13.23 -0.75 -3.33
C ASP A 230 12.95 -2.13 -3.95
N LEU A 231 13.59 -2.41 -5.09
CA LEU A 231 13.41 -3.64 -5.86
C LEU A 231 13.81 -4.86 -5.02
N THR A 232 12.83 -5.72 -4.76
CA THR A 232 13.00 -6.88 -3.89
C THR A 232 12.77 -8.16 -4.66
N ILE A 233 13.82 -8.97 -4.81
CA ILE A 233 13.74 -10.33 -5.38
C ILE A 233 13.21 -11.26 -4.28
N TYR A 234 12.18 -12.04 -4.62
CA TYR A 234 11.52 -12.96 -3.70
C TYR A 234 11.35 -14.36 -4.32
N ARG A 235 11.18 -15.35 -3.45
CA ARG A 235 10.93 -16.75 -3.81
C ARG A 235 9.77 -17.29 -2.97
N VAL A 236 8.86 -18.01 -3.60
CA VAL A 236 7.68 -18.62 -2.98
C VAL A 236 7.71 -20.13 -3.19
N LEU A 237 7.65 -20.89 -2.09
CA LEU A 237 7.49 -22.33 -2.12
C LEU A 237 6.02 -22.69 -1.88
N VAL A 238 5.41 -23.41 -2.81
CA VAL A 238 4.02 -23.91 -2.71
C VAL A 238 4.03 -25.42 -2.59
N ASN A 239 3.49 -25.93 -1.49
CA ASN A 239 3.09 -27.31 -1.30
C ASN A 239 1.57 -27.42 -1.44
N ASP A 240 1.09 -28.13 -2.46
CA ASP A 240 -0.36 -28.35 -2.69
C ASP A 240 -0.92 -29.61 -1.99
N GLY A 241 -0.06 -30.34 -1.26
CA GLY A 241 -0.37 -31.62 -0.62
C GLY A 241 0.06 -32.85 -1.41
N PHE A 242 0.56 -32.67 -2.64
CA PHE A 242 1.12 -33.72 -3.49
C PHE A 242 2.56 -33.43 -3.89
N GLU A 243 2.86 -32.20 -4.32
CA GLU A 243 4.22 -31.78 -4.69
C GLU A 243 4.56 -30.36 -4.23
N GLN A 244 5.86 -30.08 -4.18
CA GLN A 244 6.43 -28.76 -3.89
C GLN A 244 6.92 -28.09 -5.18
N ARG A 245 6.50 -26.85 -5.41
CA ARG A 245 6.92 -26.01 -6.55
C ARG A 245 7.43 -24.67 -6.04
N GLU A 246 8.64 -24.28 -6.46
CA GLU A 246 9.24 -22.98 -6.16
C GLU A 246 9.00 -22.00 -7.31
N TYR A 247 8.61 -20.77 -7.01
CA TYR A 247 8.41 -19.69 -7.96
C TYR A 247 9.28 -18.49 -7.56
N SER A 248 9.98 -17.87 -8.49
CA SER A 248 10.74 -16.64 -8.25
C SER A 248 10.10 -15.43 -8.93
N GLY A 249 10.28 -14.28 -8.29
CA GLY A 249 9.84 -12.99 -8.81
C GLY A 249 10.65 -11.84 -8.23
N GLU A 250 10.27 -10.64 -8.62
CA GLU A 250 10.78 -9.37 -8.15
C GLU A 250 9.59 -8.41 -8.01
N ILE A 251 9.64 -7.43 -7.12
CA ILE A 251 8.59 -6.42 -6.93
C ILE A 251 9.18 -5.11 -6.38
N SER A 252 8.56 -3.99 -6.71
CA SER A 252 8.85 -2.64 -6.19
C SER A 252 7.62 -2.08 -5.45
N ASN A 253 7.81 -1.20 -4.47
CA ASN A 253 6.72 -0.61 -3.66
C ASN A 253 5.71 0.21 -4.49
N ASP A 254 6.12 0.71 -5.66
CA ASP A 254 5.24 1.44 -6.58
C ASP A 254 4.43 0.54 -7.55
N GLU A 255 4.58 -0.78 -7.47
CA GLU A 255 3.83 -1.75 -8.26
C GLU A 255 2.53 -2.23 -7.56
N PRO A 256 1.54 -2.76 -8.31
CA PRO A 256 0.42 -3.50 -7.73
C PRO A 256 0.84 -4.92 -7.30
N PRO A 257 0.09 -5.57 -6.39
CA PRO A 257 0.35 -6.95 -5.96
C PRO A 257 0.48 -7.92 -7.13
N ARG A 258 1.57 -8.69 -7.14
CA ARG A 258 1.89 -9.65 -8.21
C ARG A 258 1.27 -11.00 -7.88
N VAL A 259 0.38 -11.50 -8.74
CA VAL A 259 -0.08 -12.91 -8.67
C VAL A 259 1.10 -13.80 -9.04
N VAL A 260 1.65 -14.53 -8.06
CA VAL A 260 2.82 -15.39 -8.25
C VAL A 260 2.39 -16.66 -8.98
N CYS A 261 1.39 -17.36 -8.47
CA CYS A 261 0.87 -18.58 -9.06
C CYS A 261 -0.61 -18.81 -8.71
N ILE A 262 -1.26 -19.66 -9.50
CA ILE A 262 -2.57 -20.23 -9.22
C ILE A 262 -2.40 -21.75 -9.22
N PHE A 263 -2.91 -22.45 -8.21
CA PHE A 263 -2.84 -23.91 -8.09
C PHE A 263 -4.14 -24.49 -7.56
N THR A 264 -4.41 -25.76 -7.87
CA THR A 264 -5.64 -26.46 -7.50
C THR A 264 -5.36 -27.56 -6.48
N VAL A 265 -6.19 -27.66 -5.44
CA VAL A 265 -6.16 -28.78 -4.47
C VAL A 265 -7.29 -29.75 -4.81
N GLU A 266 -6.94 -31.00 -5.14
CA GLU A 266 -7.88 -32.05 -5.59
C GLU A 266 -8.64 -32.77 -4.46
#